data_AF-A0A4P8YR44-F1
#
_entry.id   AF-A0A4P8YR44-F1
#
_cell.length_a   1.000
_cell.length_b   1.000
_cell.length_c   1.000
_cell.angle_alpha   90.00
_cell.angle_beta   90.00
_cell.angle_gamma   90.00
#
_symmetry.space_group_name_H-M   'P 1'
#
loop_
_entity.id
_entity.type
_entity.pdbx_description
1 polymer ?
#
loop_
_entity_poly.entity_id
_entity_poly.type
_entity_poly.pdbx_seq_one_letter_code
_entity_poly.pdbx_strand_id
1 'polypeptide(L)'
;MVKQFASLTVLAAVLVSGNALAADNAAGGVINFSGAITDTTCTINGGKSADFTVALSPISVTDAGTTVGPITKNKKSFSMTFSGCSPAAATEGQKLKIYFSSANNISTDGKYLLNNSVNESDTSVARNVGFSLAKPGSSTPIQLDQPFVTDILGNKAAPDSETLMLDVYYYKTNAEAAKVGELSSNVTYTISYL
;
A
#
# COMPACT_ATOMS: atom_id res chain seq x y z
N MET A 1 75.50 7.72 -38.79
CA MET A 1 74.55 7.29 -39.84
C MET A 1 73.81 6.09 -39.26
N VAL A 2 72.49 6.03 -39.01
CA VAL A 2 71.27 6.48 -39.70
C VAL A 2 70.19 6.61 -38.60
N LYS A 3 69.66 7.81 -38.33
CA LYS A 3 68.28 8.30 -38.57
C LYS A 3 67.12 7.62 -37.81
N GLN A 4 66.60 8.41 -36.87
CA GLN A 4 65.22 8.61 -36.37
C GLN A 4 64.07 7.79 -36.96
N PHE A 5 63.20 7.24 -36.10
CA PHE A 5 61.73 7.15 -36.24
C PHE A 5 61.12 7.06 -34.82
N ALA A 6 60.41 8.09 -34.35
CA ALA A 6 58.96 8.32 -34.46
C ALA A 6 58.18 7.82 -33.21
N SER A 7 57.53 8.78 -32.54
CA SER A 7 56.69 8.65 -31.34
C SER A 7 55.55 7.66 -31.49
N LEU A 8 55.15 7.01 -30.40
CA LEU A 8 53.78 6.50 -30.23
C LEU A 8 53.37 6.53 -28.75
N THR A 9 52.57 7.54 -28.39
CA THR A 9 51.78 7.64 -27.17
C THR A 9 50.69 6.57 -27.21
N VAL A 10 50.60 5.70 -26.21
CA VAL A 10 49.43 4.84 -25.98
C VAL A 10 48.83 5.16 -24.62
N LEU A 11 47.70 5.84 -24.68
CA LEU A 11 46.76 6.11 -23.61
C LEU A 11 46.03 4.79 -23.29
N ALA A 12 46.36 4.13 -22.19
CA ALA A 12 45.60 2.96 -21.73
C ALA A 12 44.36 3.44 -20.95
N ALA A 13 43.20 3.30 -21.58
CA ALA A 13 41.90 3.64 -21.03
C ALA A 13 41.55 2.75 -19.82
N VAL A 14 41.06 3.39 -18.76
CA VAL A 14 40.47 2.77 -17.59
C VAL A 14 39.14 2.11 -18.00
N LEU A 15 39.06 0.79 -17.85
CA LEU A 15 37.79 0.04 -17.87
C LEU A 15 37.60 -0.55 -16.47
N VAL A 16 37.06 0.26 -15.56
CA VAL A 16 36.43 -0.27 -14.34
C VAL A 16 35.13 -0.89 -14.80
N SER A 17 35.13 -2.21 -14.99
CA SER A 17 33.91 -2.99 -15.11
C SER A 17 33.19 -2.94 -13.78
N GLY A 18 32.35 -1.92 -13.59
CA GLY A 18 31.36 -1.89 -12.53
C GLY A 18 30.41 -3.05 -12.76
N ASN A 19 30.57 -4.14 -12.00
CA ASN A 19 29.54 -5.14 -11.87
C ASN A 19 28.35 -4.44 -11.20
N ALA A 20 27.42 -3.94 -12.01
CA ALA A 20 26.10 -3.59 -11.54
C ALA A 20 25.45 -4.90 -11.09
N LEU A 21 25.59 -5.20 -9.79
CA LEU A 21 24.74 -6.18 -9.14
C LEU A 21 23.31 -5.64 -9.29
N ALA A 22 22.55 -6.24 -10.19
CA ALA A 22 21.12 -6.08 -10.21
C ALA A 22 20.62 -6.56 -8.83
N ALA A 23 20.20 -5.62 -8.00
CA ALA A 23 19.45 -5.93 -6.80
C ALA A 23 18.17 -6.63 -7.28
N ASP A 24 18.09 -7.93 -7.02
CA ASP A 24 16.88 -8.72 -7.15
C ASP A 24 15.91 -8.23 -6.06
N ASN A 25 15.26 -7.10 -6.33
CA ASN A 25 14.34 -6.41 -5.43
C ASN A 25 13.01 -7.17 -5.36
N ALA A 26 13.04 -8.43 -4.91
CA ALA A 26 11.83 -9.18 -4.56
C ALA A 26 11.30 -8.75 -3.17
N ALA A 27 11.42 -7.47 -2.81
CA ALA A 27 10.58 -6.89 -1.78
C ALA A 27 9.18 -6.81 -2.39
N GLY A 28 8.28 -7.67 -1.94
CA GLY A 28 6.88 -7.54 -2.29
C GLY A 28 6.32 -6.19 -1.83
N GLY A 29 5.08 -5.89 -2.22
CA GLY A 29 4.46 -4.62 -1.93
C GLY A 29 4.23 -4.38 -0.44
N VAL A 30 4.43 -3.15 0.01
CA VAL A 30 4.23 -2.75 1.41
C VAL A 30 3.23 -1.61 1.51
N ILE A 31 2.26 -1.72 2.42
CA ILE A 31 1.39 -0.61 2.80
C ILE A 31 1.54 -0.33 4.29
N ASN A 32 1.82 0.93 4.60
CA ASN A 32 1.84 1.42 5.98
C ASN A 32 0.50 2.06 6.32
N PHE A 33 -0.10 1.59 7.40
CA PHE A 33 -1.32 2.14 7.98
C PHE A 33 -0.94 2.94 9.22
N SER A 34 -1.29 4.22 9.23
CA SER A 34 -1.12 5.07 10.40
C SER A 34 -2.49 5.36 11.01
N GLY A 35 -2.68 4.97 12.27
CA GLY A 35 -3.93 5.16 12.99
C GLY A 35 -3.94 6.48 13.75
N ALA A 36 -5.02 7.25 13.62
CA ALA A 36 -5.30 8.40 14.47
C ALA A 36 -6.65 8.24 15.17
N ILE A 37 -6.68 8.51 16.47
CA ILE A 37 -7.89 8.47 17.30
C ILE A 37 -8.59 9.84 17.20
N THR A 38 -9.90 9.84 17.06
CA THR A 38 -10.80 11.02 16.90
C THR A 38 -11.75 11.15 18.11
N ASP A 39 -12.95 11.74 17.94
CA ASP A 39 -14.09 11.87 18.87
C ASP A 39 -14.60 10.56 19.52
N THR A 40 -13.88 9.44 19.35
CA THR A 40 -14.18 8.14 19.93
C THR A 40 -12.95 7.58 20.61
N THR A 41 -13.05 7.30 21.91
CA THR A 41 -12.02 6.50 22.58
C THR A 41 -12.26 5.03 22.26
N CYS A 42 -11.31 4.37 21.60
CA CYS A 42 -11.34 2.93 21.34
C CYS A 42 -9.98 2.33 21.70
N THR A 43 -9.99 1.12 22.23
CA THR A 43 -8.81 0.26 22.29
C THR A 43 -8.70 -0.52 20.98
N ILE A 44 -7.76 -0.11 20.13
CA ILE A 44 -7.45 -0.78 18.86
C ILE A 44 -6.33 -1.80 19.08
N ASN A 45 -6.44 -2.99 18.47
CA ASN A 45 -5.41 -4.04 18.53
C ASN A 45 -4.98 -4.42 19.95
N GLY A 46 -5.92 -4.36 20.91
CA GLY A 46 -5.66 -4.65 22.32
C GLY A 46 -4.76 -3.62 23.03
N GLY A 47 -4.72 -2.38 22.55
CA GLY A 47 -3.92 -1.29 23.12
C GLY A 47 -2.46 -1.30 22.65
N LYS A 48 -2.14 -2.09 21.63
CA LYS A 48 -0.88 -2.03 20.90
C LYS A 48 -0.86 -0.80 19.98
N SER A 49 0.19 -0.69 19.17
CA SER A 49 0.28 0.30 18.10
C SER A 49 -0.97 0.28 17.22
N ALA A 50 -1.57 1.45 17.03
CA ALA A 50 -2.57 1.69 15.99
C ALA A 50 -1.91 1.70 14.60
N ASP A 51 -0.62 2.00 14.54
CA ASP A 51 0.15 1.93 13.30
C ASP A 51 0.59 0.49 13.05
N PHE A 52 0.43 0.03 11.81
CA PHE A 52 0.88 -1.30 11.39
C PHE A 52 1.20 -1.33 9.90
N THR A 53 1.91 -2.39 9.50
CA THR A 53 2.36 -2.57 8.12
C THR A 53 1.82 -3.89 7.58
N VAL A 54 1.32 -3.85 6.34
CA VAL A 54 0.93 -5.05 5.59
C VAL A 54 1.91 -5.26 4.44
N ALA A 55 2.71 -6.32 4.53
CA ALA A 55 3.62 -6.75 3.47
C ALA A 55 3.02 -7.90 2.66
N LEU A 56 2.86 -7.70 1.35
CA LEU A 56 2.35 -8.68 0.39
C LEU A 56 3.52 -9.45 -0.23
N SER A 57 3.27 -10.69 -0.66
CA SER A 57 4.24 -11.40 -1.49
C SER A 57 4.34 -10.73 -2.88
N PRO A 58 5.51 -10.73 -3.54
CA PRO A 58 5.68 -10.10 -4.85
C PRO A 58 4.78 -10.74 -5.90
N ILE A 59 4.44 -9.99 -6.95
CA ILE A 59 3.75 -10.47 -8.15
C ILE A 59 4.62 -10.23 -9.39
N SER A 60 4.45 -11.05 -10.43
CA SER A 60 5.11 -10.81 -11.72
C SER A 60 4.34 -9.78 -12.56
N VAL A 61 4.99 -9.25 -13.61
CA VAL A 61 4.32 -8.40 -14.62
C VAL A 61 3.18 -9.15 -15.30
N THR A 62 3.31 -10.47 -15.50
CA THR A 62 2.25 -11.32 -16.06
C THR A 62 1.07 -11.46 -15.11
N ASP A 63 1.31 -11.61 -13.80
CA ASP A 63 0.24 -11.64 -12.79
C ASP A 63 -0.53 -10.32 -12.73
N ALA A 64 0.15 -9.18 -12.95
CA ALA A 64 -0.50 -7.88 -12.97
C ALA A 64 -1.47 -7.70 -14.16
N GLY A 65 -1.14 -8.30 -15.31
CA GLY A 65 -1.97 -8.25 -16.51
C GLY A 65 -2.23 -6.82 -17.02
N THR A 66 -3.31 -6.66 -17.78
CA THR A 66 -3.73 -5.38 -18.39
C THR A 66 -5.17 -4.98 -18.02
N THR A 67 -5.86 -5.81 -17.23
CA THR A 67 -7.23 -5.52 -16.78
C THR A 67 -7.19 -4.63 -15.55
N VAL A 68 -7.75 -3.42 -15.66
CA VAL A 68 -7.89 -2.49 -14.52
C VAL A 68 -8.72 -3.11 -13.42
N GLY A 69 -8.22 -3.06 -12.18
CA GLY A 69 -8.90 -3.63 -11.02
C GLY A 69 -7.98 -4.40 -10.06
N PRO A 70 -8.56 -5.01 -9.00
CA PRO A 70 -7.79 -5.78 -8.03
C PRO A 70 -7.19 -7.04 -8.62
N ILE A 71 -5.93 -7.30 -8.29
CA ILE A 71 -5.17 -8.49 -8.70
C ILE A 71 -5.24 -9.50 -7.55
N THR A 72 -5.89 -10.65 -7.78
CA THR A 72 -6.17 -11.65 -6.73
C THR A 72 -4.92 -12.40 -6.26
N LYS A 73 -3.89 -12.48 -7.12
CA LYS A 73 -2.63 -13.14 -6.81
C LYS A 73 -1.97 -12.47 -5.61
N ASN A 74 -1.58 -13.27 -4.62
CA ASN A 74 -0.80 -12.84 -3.46
C ASN A 74 -1.44 -11.71 -2.64
N LYS A 75 -2.77 -11.56 -2.71
CA LYS A 75 -3.52 -10.73 -1.76
C LYS A 75 -3.25 -11.17 -0.32
N LYS A 76 -3.41 -10.26 0.64
CA LYS A 76 -3.18 -10.56 2.05
C LYS A 76 -4.30 -10.01 2.91
N SER A 77 -4.84 -10.86 3.78
CA SER A 77 -5.78 -10.45 4.81
C SER A 77 -5.04 -9.86 6.01
N PHE A 78 -5.62 -8.84 6.61
CA PHE A 78 -5.24 -8.32 7.92
C PHE A 78 -6.48 -8.11 8.77
N SER A 79 -6.29 -8.04 10.08
CA SER A 79 -7.35 -7.80 11.03
C SER A 79 -7.04 -6.61 11.92
N MET A 80 -8.11 -5.94 12.34
CA MET A 80 -8.09 -4.90 13.35
C MET A 80 -9.11 -5.27 14.42
N THR A 81 -8.71 -5.24 15.69
CA THR A 81 -9.63 -5.52 16.80
C THR A 81 -10.02 -4.24 17.50
N PHE A 82 -11.30 -4.09 17.83
CA PHE A 82 -11.85 -2.92 18.49
C PHE A 82 -12.55 -3.33 19.79
N SER A 83 -12.27 -2.61 20.87
CA SER A 83 -12.89 -2.82 22.18
C SER A 83 -12.95 -1.52 22.96
N GLY A 84 -13.87 -1.42 23.92
CA GLY A 84 -14.03 -0.26 24.79
C GLY A 84 -14.31 1.03 24.02
N CYS A 85 -14.97 0.93 22.86
CA CYS A 85 -15.31 2.06 22.04
C CYS A 85 -16.47 2.84 22.65
N SER A 86 -16.26 4.12 22.91
CA SER A 86 -17.28 5.03 23.46
C SER A 86 -17.43 6.26 22.55
N PRO A 87 -18.60 6.49 21.96
CA PRO A 87 -18.85 7.69 21.16
C PRO A 87 -18.94 8.94 22.05
N ALA A 88 -18.41 10.08 21.60
CA ALA A 88 -18.65 11.37 22.26
C ALA A 88 -20.14 11.77 22.33
N ALA A 89 -20.95 11.31 21.36
CA ALA A 89 -22.41 11.46 21.33
C ALA A 89 -23.05 10.14 20.86
N ALA A 90 -23.45 9.28 21.80
CA ALA A 90 -23.91 7.92 21.51
C ALA A 90 -25.43 7.85 21.29
N THR A 91 -25.85 7.48 20.08
CA THR A 91 -27.10 6.73 19.87
C THR A 91 -26.79 5.25 19.91
N GLU A 92 -27.61 4.46 20.60
CA GLU A 92 -27.46 3.00 20.68
C GLU A 92 -27.50 2.36 19.28
N GLY A 93 -26.63 1.36 19.05
CA GLY A 93 -26.59 0.59 17.81
C GLY A 93 -25.83 1.26 16.64
N GLN A 94 -25.19 2.41 16.83
CA GLN A 94 -24.34 3.01 15.80
C GLN A 94 -23.10 2.16 15.52
N LYS A 95 -22.82 1.93 14.24
CA LYS A 95 -21.65 1.20 13.76
C LYS A 95 -20.48 2.16 13.57
N LEU A 96 -19.28 1.70 13.91
CA LEU A 96 -18.04 2.43 13.65
C LEU A 96 -17.85 2.58 12.14
N LYS A 97 -17.46 3.79 11.74
CA LYS A 97 -17.00 4.12 10.40
C LYS A 97 -15.50 4.30 10.42
N ILE A 98 -14.83 3.89 9.36
CA ILE A 98 -13.41 4.16 9.13
C ILE A 98 -13.30 5.18 8.00
N TYR A 99 -12.49 6.20 8.20
CA TYR A 99 -12.15 7.19 7.20
C TYR A 99 -10.70 7.01 6.84
N PHE A 100 -10.45 6.67 5.58
CA PHE A 100 -9.10 6.61 5.04
C PHE A 100 -8.73 7.98 4.47
N SER A 101 -7.48 8.37 4.65
CA SER A 101 -6.96 9.62 4.11
C SER A 101 -5.48 9.50 3.78
N SER A 102 -5.04 10.29 2.82
CA SER A 102 -3.64 10.44 2.45
C SER A 102 -3.47 11.81 1.81
N ALA A 103 -2.27 12.38 1.90
CA ALA A 103 -1.98 13.66 1.24
C ALA A 103 -2.19 13.60 -0.29
N ASN A 104 -1.71 12.53 -0.93
CA ASN A 104 -1.69 12.41 -2.39
C ASN A 104 -1.71 10.97 -2.93
N ASN A 105 -1.91 9.94 -2.08
CA ASN A 105 -1.85 8.56 -2.53
C ASN A 105 -3.20 7.94 -2.85
N ILE A 106 -4.34 8.55 -2.51
CA ILE A 106 -5.65 7.98 -2.90
C ILE A 106 -5.94 8.38 -4.36
N SER A 107 -6.35 7.42 -5.19
CA SER A 107 -6.73 7.66 -6.58
C SER A 107 -7.88 8.65 -6.68
N THR A 108 -7.98 9.36 -7.80
CA THR A 108 -9.05 10.35 -8.02
C THR A 108 -10.46 9.73 -7.94
N ASP A 109 -10.58 8.45 -8.28
CA ASP A 109 -11.84 7.71 -8.18
C ASP A 109 -12.01 6.98 -6.83
N GLY A 110 -11.10 7.18 -5.87
CA GLY A 110 -11.15 6.65 -4.52
C GLY A 110 -10.93 5.15 -4.37
N LYS A 111 -10.72 4.38 -5.45
CA LYS A 111 -10.73 2.91 -5.40
C LYS A 111 -9.42 2.28 -4.95
N TYR A 112 -8.31 3.00 -5.05
CA TYR A 112 -6.99 2.44 -4.77
C TYR A 112 -6.01 3.49 -4.26
N LEU A 113 -4.94 3.01 -3.64
CA LEU A 113 -3.77 3.76 -3.27
C LEU A 113 -2.74 3.66 -4.40
N LEU A 114 -2.22 4.80 -4.83
CA LEU A 114 -1.10 4.93 -5.73
C LEU A 114 0.17 4.40 -5.08
N ASN A 115 1.02 3.81 -5.91
CA ASN A 115 2.39 3.52 -5.55
C ASN A 115 3.14 4.84 -5.32
N ASN A 116 3.85 4.96 -4.21
CA ASN A 116 4.62 6.14 -3.85
C ASN A 116 6.14 5.95 -3.96
N SER A 117 6.62 4.77 -4.40
CA SER A 117 8.04 4.52 -4.66
C SER A 117 8.57 5.24 -5.92
N VAL A 118 7.67 5.62 -6.83
CA VAL A 118 7.96 6.43 -8.02
C VAL A 118 6.82 7.42 -8.27
N ASN A 119 7.04 8.37 -9.18
CA ASN A 119 5.98 9.23 -9.67
C ASN A 119 5.09 8.49 -10.70
N GLU A 120 3.93 7.99 -10.27
CA GLU A 120 2.98 7.28 -11.16
C GLU A 120 2.36 8.18 -12.26
N SER A 121 2.55 9.50 -12.21
CA SER A 121 2.14 10.40 -13.31
C SER A 121 3.18 10.49 -14.44
N ASP A 122 4.41 10.05 -14.19
CA ASP A 122 5.47 10.01 -15.21
C ASP A 122 5.50 8.62 -15.86
N THR A 123 5.03 8.55 -17.11
CA THR A 123 4.91 7.29 -17.87
C THR A 123 6.24 6.61 -18.12
N SER A 124 7.38 7.28 -17.97
CA SER A 124 8.71 6.67 -18.09
C SER A 124 9.04 5.78 -16.89
N VAL A 125 8.56 6.15 -15.69
CA VAL A 125 8.87 5.43 -14.43
C VAL A 125 7.66 4.75 -13.79
N ALA A 126 6.42 5.11 -14.14
CA ALA A 126 5.21 4.53 -13.54
C ALA A 126 5.22 3.00 -13.57
N ARG A 127 4.81 2.37 -12.46
CA ARG A 127 4.67 0.91 -12.33
C ARG A 127 3.33 0.42 -12.83
N ASN A 128 2.33 1.31 -12.93
CA ASN A 128 0.96 0.99 -13.36
C ASN A 128 0.25 -0.02 -12.44
N VAL A 129 0.70 -0.07 -11.18
CA VAL A 129 0.18 -0.93 -10.12
C VAL A 129 0.15 -0.12 -8.82
N GLY A 130 -0.97 -0.17 -8.12
CA GLY A 130 -1.17 0.38 -6.78
C GLY A 130 -1.73 -0.68 -5.84
N PHE A 131 -2.54 -0.27 -4.87
CA PHE A 131 -3.13 -1.16 -3.88
C PHE A 131 -4.59 -0.85 -3.62
N SER A 132 -5.44 -1.84 -3.39
CA SER A 132 -6.82 -1.61 -2.96
C SER A 132 -7.17 -2.43 -1.74
N LEU A 133 -8.13 -1.95 -0.97
CA LEU A 133 -8.71 -2.69 0.15
C LEU A 133 -10.06 -3.25 -0.27
N ALA A 134 -10.41 -4.45 0.20
CA ALA A 134 -11.77 -4.98 0.05
C ALA A 134 -12.17 -5.80 1.29
N LYS A 135 -13.46 -6.07 1.42
CA LYS A 135 -13.94 -7.08 2.38
C LYS A 135 -13.42 -8.47 1.97
N PRO A 136 -13.17 -9.37 2.92
CA PRO A 136 -12.73 -10.73 2.62
C PRO A 136 -13.64 -11.43 1.61
N GLY A 137 -13.04 -12.03 0.58
CA GLY A 137 -13.77 -12.72 -0.49
C GLY A 137 -14.42 -11.81 -1.54
N SER A 138 -14.36 -10.49 -1.38
CA SER A 138 -14.79 -9.52 -2.39
C SER A 138 -13.62 -9.01 -3.22
N SER A 139 -13.85 -8.80 -4.52
CA SER A 139 -12.96 -8.03 -5.41
C SER A 139 -13.51 -6.63 -5.71
N THR A 140 -14.53 -6.19 -4.99
CA THR A 140 -15.03 -4.81 -5.07
C THR A 140 -14.22 -3.95 -4.10
N PRO A 141 -13.48 -2.94 -4.59
CA PRO A 141 -12.70 -2.06 -3.73
C PRO A 141 -13.58 -1.29 -2.74
N ILE A 142 -13.05 -1.08 -1.54
CA ILE A 142 -13.56 -0.08 -0.60
C ILE A 142 -13.19 1.29 -1.15
N GLN A 143 -14.18 2.17 -1.13
CA GLN A 143 -14.05 3.56 -1.54
C GLN A 143 -13.31 4.33 -0.44
N LEU A 144 -12.05 4.72 -0.69
CA LEU A 144 -11.13 5.28 0.30
C LEU A 144 -11.33 6.79 0.54
N ASP A 145 -12.03 7.47 -0.36
CA ASP A 145 -12.36 8.90 -0.26
C ASP A 145 -13.72 9.16 0.40
N GLN A 146 -14.33 8.11 0.97
CA GLN A 146 -15.64 8.15 1.64
C GLN A 146 -15.61 7.34 2.94
N PRO A 147 -16.59 7.53 3.86
CA PRO A 147 -16.68 6.76 5.09
C PRO A 147 -16.93 5.27 4.79
N PHE A 148 -16.07 4.39 5.28
CA PHE A 148 -16.30 2.96 5.26
C PHE A 148 -17.10 2.52 6.49
N VAL A 149 -18.39 2.23 6.29
CA VAL A 149 -19.27 1.73 7.35
C VAL A 149 -18.93 0.26 7.64
N THR A 150 -18.47 -0.01 8.86
CA THR A 150 -18.15 -1.36 9.33
C THR A 150 -19.38 -2.03 9.95
N ASP A 151 -19.23 -3.27 10.41
CA ASP A 151 -20.23 -3.95 11.26
C ASP A 151 -19.84 -3.92 12.75
N ILE A 152 -18.84 -3.11 13.11
CA ILE A 152 -18.26 -3.06 14.44
C ILE A 152 -19.05 -2.08 15.30
N LEU A 153 -19.58 -2.54 16.44
CA LEU A 153 -20.11 -1.69 17.50
C LEU A 153 -19.01 -1.27 18.47
N GLY A 154 -18.07 -2.17 18.79
CA GLY A 154 -16.90 -1.90 19.63
C GLY A 154 -17.23 -1.67 21.12
N ASN A 155 -18.49 -1.89 21.52
CA ASN A 155 -19.00 -1.62 22.87
C ASN A 155 -18.57 -2.66 23.92
N LYS A 156 -17.94 -3.76 23.48
CA LYS A 156 -17.42 -4.79 24.38
C LYS A 156 -16.08 -4.38 24.99
N ALA A 157 -15.89 -4.68 26.27
CA ALA A 157 -14.61 -4.49 26.94
C ALA A 157 -13.62 -5.60 26.57
N ALA A 158 -12.32 -5.30 26.62
CA ALA A 158 -11.29 -6.33 26.48
C ALA A 158 -11.45 -7.41 27.58
N PRO A 159 -11.22 -8.70 27.28
CA PRO A 159 -10.65 -9.24 26.04
C PRO A 159 -11.66 -9.49 24.89
N ASP A 160 -12.95 -9.24 25.09
CA ASP A 160 -14.02 -9.58 24.15
C ASP A 160 -14.14 -8.56 22.99
N SER A 161 -13.05 -8.36 22.23
CA SER A 161 -13.01 -7.41 21.11
C SER A 161 -13.79 -7.88 19.87
N GLU A 162 -14.35 -6.94 19.13
CA GLU A 162 -14.87 -7.19 17.79
C GLU A 162 -13.76 -7.05 16.75
N THR A 163 -13.81 -7.88 15.70
CA THR A 163 -12.75 -7.94 14.69
C THR A 163 -13.26 -7.49 13.32
N LEU A 164 -12.60 -6.49 12.75
CA LEU A 164 -12.71 -6.17 11.34
C LEU A 164 -11.61 -6.92 10.58
N MET A 165 -11.99 -7.67 9.55
CA MET A 165 -11.04 -8.26 8.58
C MET A 165 -11.16 -7.55 7.25
N LEU A 166 -10.02 -7.27 6.62
CA LEU A 166 -9.92 -6.69 5.28
C LEU A 166 -8.83 -7.42 4.49
N ASP A 167 -9.00 -7.45 3.17
CA ASP A 167 -8.01 -7.95 2.23
C ASP A 167 -7.31 -6.75 1.55
N VAL A 168 -5.98 -6.79 1.50
CA VAL A 168 -5.17 -5.92 0.64
C VAL A 168 -4.86 -6.65 -0.65
N TYR A 169 -5.13 -5.99 -1.77
CA TYR A 169 -4.78 -6.44 -3.11
C TYR A 169 -3.77 -5.49 -3.74
N TYR A 170 -2.91 -6.00 -4.63
CA TYR A 170 -2.38 -5.14 -5.68
C TYR A 170 -3.53 -4.70 -6.59
N TYR A 171 -3.42 -3.52 -7.19
CA TYR A 171 -4.45 -2.96 -8.06
C TYR A 171 -3.85 -2.50 -9.38
N LYS A 172 -4.35 -3.03 -10.50
CA LYS A 172 -3.95 -2.55 -11.82
C LYS A 172 -4.62 -1.21 -12.10
N THR A 173 -3.83 -0.16 -12.33
CA THR A 173 -4.34 1.23 -12.37
C THR A 173 -4.81 1.69 -13.76
N ASN A 174 -4.30 1.06 -14.81
CA ASN A 174 -4.61 1.36 -16.22
C ASN A 174 -4.35 0.12 -17.09
N ALA A 175 -4.59 0.21 -18.41
CA ALA A 175 -4.38 -0.90 -19.34
C ALA A 175 -2.91 -1.10 -19.80
N GLU A 176 -2.00 -0.19 -19.46
CA GLU A 176 -0.59 -0.27 -19.85
C GLU A 176 0.13 -1.41 -19.14
N ALA A 177 1.20 -1.95 -19.72
CA ALA A 177 1.97 -3.02 -19.08
C ALA A 177 2.55 -2.55 -17.73
N ALA A 178 2.51 -3.42 -16.71
CA ALA A 178 3.21 -3.17 -15.47
C ALA A 178 4.73 -3.20 -15.67
N LYS A 179 5.48 -2.49 -14.82
CA LYS A 179 6.95 -2.47 -14.86
C LYS A 179 7.53 -3.05 -13.56
N VAL A 180 8.70 -3.67 -13.67
CA VAL A 180 9.42 -4.22 -12.52
C VAL A 180 9.91 -3.10 -11.60
N GLY A 181 9.76 -3.31 -10.30
CA GLY A 181 10.32 -2.44 -9.27
C GLY A 181 9.56 -2.58 -7.95
N GLU A 182 10.05 -1.86 -6.93
CA GLU A 182 9.39 -1.78 -5.63
C GLU A 182 7.98 -1.18 -5.76
N LEU A 183 7.09 -1.62 -4.85
CA LEU A 183 5.76 -1.06 -4.68
C LEU A 183 5.57 -0.73 -3.20
N SER A 184 5.30 0.54 -2.91
CA SER A 184 5.03 1.00 -1.55
C SER A 184 3.86 1.98 -1.55
N SER A 185 3.12 2.03 -0.46
CA SER A 185 2.12 3.07 -0.23
C SER A 185 1.92 3.32 1.26
N ASN A 186 1.17 4.36 1.59
CA ASN A 186 0.76 4.66 2.94
C ASN A 186 -0.64 5.29 2.97
N VAL A 187 -1.38 5.01 4.03
CA VAL A 187 -2.71 5.56 4.27
C VAL A 187 -2.90 5.79 5.76
N THR A 188 -3.46 6.94 6.12
CA THR A 188 -3.92 7.22 7.47
C THR A 188 -5.35 6.76 7.61
N TYR A 189 -5.71 6.15 8.72
CA TYR A 189 -7.09 5.84 9.04
C TYR A 189 -7.51 6.52 10.34
N THR A 190 -8.76 6.97 10.36
CA THR A 190 -9.44 7.48 11.55
C THR A 190 -10.76 6.75 11.71
N ILE A 191 -11.28 6.69 12.94
CA ILE A 191 -12.56 6.04 13.23
C ILE A 191 -13.59 7.08 13.67
N SER A 192 -14.89 6.82 13.56
CA SER A 192 -15.93 7.68 14.13
C SER A 192 -17.26 6.93 14.21
N TYR A 193 -18.18 7.43 15.04
CA TYR A 193 -19.59 7.02 15.01
C TYR A 193 -20.49 8.00 14.24
N LEU A 194 -19.99 9.20 13.92
CA LEU A 194 -20.74 10.24 13.19
C LEU A 194 -20.79 9.97 11.69
#